data_AF-A0A746RTY0-F1
#
_entry.id   AF-A0A746RTY0-F1
#
_cell.length_a   1.000
_cell.length_b   1.000
_cell.length_c   1.000
_cell.angle_alpha   90.00
_cell.angle_beta   90.00
_cell.angle_gamma   90.00
#
_symmetry.space_group_name_H-M   'P 1'
#
loop_
_entity.id
_entity.type
_entity.pdbx_description
1 polymer ?
#
loop_
_entity_poly.entity_id
_entity_poly.type
_entity_poly.pdbx_seq_one_letter_code
_entity_poly.pdbx_strand_id
1 'polypeptide(L)'
;MRYRVILFCLFGLLPVQLLWAAPAQRTFSDWQVICNNQNFCVARNTGEHHGLVMTLSRSAGARTDAVLRIDRGGLAPPDAKEAAIAPRLLLDGKPLSFNGPHWRVSPWHLMTGDPATITAFLQTIQDA
;
A
#
# COMPACT_ATOMS: atom_id res chain seq x y z
N MET A 1 49.40 -19.68 -17.38
CA MET A 1 48.23 -20.24 -16.64
C MET A 1 47.63 -19.27 -15.62
N ARG A 2 48.42 -18.51 -14.84
CA ARG A 2 47.91 -17.52 -13.85
C ARG A 2 46.94 -16.47 -14.42
N TYR A 3 47.23 -15.91 -15.60
CA TYR A 3 46.33 -14.92 -16.24
C TYR A 3 44.95 -15.49 -16.64
N ARG A 4 44.87 -16.77 -17.02
CA ARG A 4 43.60 -17.42 -17.37
C ARG A 4 42.70 -17.60 -16.14
N VAL A 5 43.27 -17.89 -14.98
CA VAL A 5 42.53 -18.03 -13.71
C VAL A 5 42.00 -16.68 -13.22
N ILE A 6 42.80 -15.62 -13.35
CA ILE A 6 42.39 -14.25 -13.00
C ILE A 6 41.22 -13.79 -13.89
N LEU A 7 41.28 -14.08 -15.19
CA LEU A 7 40.21 -13.74 -16.13
C LEU A 7 38.89 -14.48 -15.80
N PHE A 8 38.97 -15.77 -15.42
CA PHE A 8 37.80 -16.54 -14.99
C PHE A 8 37.22 -16.05 -13.66
N CYS A 9 38.04 -15.63 -12.69
CA CYS A 9 37.54 -15.00 -11.46
C CYS A 9 36.84 -13.67 -11.72
N LEU A 10 37.38 -12.83 -12.61
CA LEU A 10 36.76 -11.54 -12.96
C LEU A 10 35.40 -11.71 -13.67
N PHE A 11 35.28 -12.67 -14.59
CA PHE A 11 34.00 -12.95 -15.26
C PHE A 11 32.99 -13.71 -14.39
N GLY A 12 33.44 -14.51 -13.42
CA GLY A 12 32.57 -15.26 -12.52
C GLY A 12 31.93 -14.44 -11.39
N LEU A 13 32.55 -13.31 -11.00
CA LEU A 13 32.08 -12.47 -9.88
C LEU A 13 31.13 -11.33 -10.31
N LEU A 14 30.97 -11.07 -11.61
CA LEU A 14 30.17 -9.96 -12.13
C LEU A 14 28.64 -10.19 -12.32
N PRO A 15 28.05 -11.41 -12.33
CA PRO A 15 26.64 -11.53 -12.70
C PRO A 15 25.66 -11.36 -11.52
N VAL A 16 26.11 -11.27 -10.27
CA VAL A 16 25.19 -11.30 -9.11
C VAL A 16 24.36 -10.02 -8.98
N GLN A 17 24.81 -8.90 -9.55
CA GLN A 17 24.11 -7.61 -9.41
C GLN A 17 22.98 -7.39 -10.43
N LEU A 18 22.84 -8.26 -11.44
CA LEU A 18 21.84 -8.11 -12.51
C LEU A 18 20.45 -8.68 -12.16
N LEU A 19 20.31 -9.34 -11.00
CA LEU A 19 19.02 -9.87 -10.54
C LEU A 19 18.18 -8.87 -9.74
N TRP A 20 18.70 -7.66 -9.50
CA TRP A 20 17.96 -6.64 -8.76
C TRP A 20 17.15 -5.77 -9.70
N ALA A 21 15.92 -6.21 -10.00
CA ALA A 21 14.95 -5.36 -10.65
C ALA A 21 14.56 -4.23 -9.68
N ALA A 22 14.75 -2.97 -10.11
CA ALA A 22 14.18 -1.83 -9.42
C ALA A 22 12.66 -2.04 -9.25
N PRO A 23 12.05 -1.57 -8.15
CA PRO A 23 10.62 -1.73 -7.96
C PRO A 23 9.88 -1.10 -9.14
N ALA A 24 8.94 -1.85 -9.70
CA ALA A 24 8.11 -1.36 -10.79
C ALA A 24 7.16 -0.32 -10.22
N GLN A 25 7.27 0.92 -10.70
CA GLN A 25 6.41 2.03 -10.29
C GLN A 25 5.59 2.52 -11.46
N ARG A 26 4.28 2.69 -11.23
CA ARG A 26 3.35 3.31 -12.18
C ARG A 26 2.42 4.26 -11.46
N THR A 27 1.98 5.29 -12.18
CA THR A 27 1.04 6.29 -11.68
C THR A 27 -0.22 6.22 -12.51
N PHE A 28 -1.37 6.29 -11.86
CA PHE A 28 -2.71 6.27 -12.43
C PHE A 28 -3.47 7.46 -11.85
N SER A 29 -3.60 8.55 -12.60
CA SER A 29 -4.18 9.80 -12.06
C SER A 29 -3.43 10.24 -10.78
N ASP A 30 -4.15 10.31 -9.67
CA ASP A 30 -3.76 10.63 -8.30
C ASP A 30 -3.34 9.41 -7.50
N TRP A 31 -3.08 8.26 -8.15
CA TRP A 31 -2.63 7.03 -7.50
C TRP A 31 -1.24 6.62 -7.95
N GLN A 32 -0.41 6.19 -7.01
CA GLN A 32 0.88 5.59 -7.26
C GLN A 32 0.86 4.13 -6.84
N VAL A 33 1.28 3.26 -7.77
CA VAL A 33 1.44 1.83 -7.55
C VAL A 33 2.93 1.50 -7.61
N ILE A 34 3.44 0.91 -6.53
CA ILE A 34 4.83 0.44 -6.43
C ILE A 34 4.80 -1.04 -6.10
N CYS A 35 5.45 -1.84 -6.93
CA CYS A 35 5.59 -3.28 -6.74
C CYS A 35 7.05 -3.68 -6.65
N ASN A 36 7.40 -4.32 -5.54
CA ASN A 36 8.59 -5.15 -5.44
C ASN A 36 8.15 -6.62 -5.61
N ASN A 37 8.51 -7.22 -6.73
CA ASN A 37 8.07 -8.55 -7.16
C ASN A 37 8.38 -9.68 -6.15
N GLN A 38 9.28 -9.45 -5.20
CA GLN A 38 9.67 -10.42 -4.17
C GLN A 38 9.03 -10.15 -2.79
N ASN A 39 8.42 -8.97 -2.59
CA ASN A 39 7.94 -8.55 -1.27
C ASN A 39 6.47 -8.13 -1.27
N PHE A 40 6.15 -6.99 -1.88
CA PHE A 40 4.81 -6.39 -1.80
C PHE A 40 4.51 -5.51 -3.01
N CYS A 41 3.22 -5.36 -3.28
CA CYS A 41 2.65 -4.31 -4.11
C CYS A 41 1.84 -3.36 -3.23
N VAL A 42 2.01 -2.06 -3.44
CA VAL A 42 1.30 -1.01 -2.71
C VAL A 42 0.71 -0.04 -3.71
N ALA A 43 -0.60 0.21 -3.60
CA ALA A 43 -1.30 1.31 -4.24
C ALA A 43 -1.61 2.37 -3.18
N ARG A 44 -1.23 3.61 -3.43
CA ARG A 44 -1.41 4.74 -2.51
C ARG A 44 -1.82 5.98 -3.28
N ASN A 45 -2.79 6.74 -2.76
CA ASN A 45 -3.12 8.04 -3.34
C ASN A 45 -2.00 9.08 -3.11
N THR A 46 -1.94 10.06 -4.00
CA THR A 46 -0.92 11.10 -4.08
C THR A 46 -1.59 12.45 -4.30
N GLY A 47 -1.15 13.48 -3.58
CA GLY A 47 -1.76 14.81 -3.64
C GLY A 47 -2.35 15.22 -2.30
N GLU A 48 -3.05 16.36 -2.30
CA GLU A 48 -3.69 16.94 -1.12
C GLU A 48 -5.16 16.51 -1.12
N HIS A 49 -5.48 15.41 -0.44
CA HIS A 49 -6.84 14.86 -0.32
C HIS A 49 -7.43 15.19 1.06
N HIS A 50 -7.43 16.47 1.44
CA HIS A 50 -7.75 16.91 2.80
C HIS A 50 -6.91 16.20 3.87
N GLY A 51 -5.65 15.92 3.52
CA GLY A 51 -4.73 15.10 4.32
C GLY A 51 -5.05 13.60 4.39
N LEU A 52 -6.09 13.07 3.71
CA LEU A 52 -6.39 11.64 3.73
C LEU A 52 -5.45 10.85 2.83
N VAL A 53 -4.92 9.75 3.37
CA VAL A 53 -4.06 8.82 2.67
C VAL A 53 -4.66 7.44 2.72
N MET A 54 -5.09 6.92 1.58
CA MET A 54 -5.49 5.54 1.41
C MET A 54 -4.31 4.72 0.89
N THR A 55 -4.07 3.57 1.52
CA THR A 55 -3.05 2.61 1.13
C THR A 55 -3.69 1.23 1.03
N LEU A 56 -3.60 0.61 -0.15
CA LEU A 56 -3.91 -0.80 -0.37
C LEU A 56 -2.59 -1.54 -0.62
N SER A 57 -2.22 -2.44 0.28
CA SER A 57 -1.04 -3.27 0.13
C SER A 57 -1.43 -4.74 0.00
N ARG A 58 -0.59 -5.48 -0.73
CA ARG A 58 -0.70 -6.93 -0.89
C ARG A 58 0.70 -7.52 -0.98
N SER A 59 0.89 -8.71 -0.43
CA SER A 59 2.13 -9.45 -0.64
C SER A 59 2.32 -9.88 -2.10
N ALA A 60 3.58 -9.92 -2.54
CA ALA A 60 3.95 -10.48 -3.83
C ALA A 60 4.11 -12.02 -3.73
N GLY A 61 4.00 -12.71 -4.88
CA GLY A 61 4.19 -14.15 -4.96
C GLY A 61 3.01 -14.98 -4.44
N ALA A 62 3.30 -16.06 -3.70
CA ALA A 62 2.31 -17.04 -3.25
C ALA A 62 1.50 -16.59 -2.02
N ARG A 63 1.92 -15.54 -1.32
CA ARG A 63 1.17 -14.99 -0.19
C ARG A 63 0.06 -14.09 -0.71
N THR A 64 -1.12 -14.21 -0.09
CA THR A 64 -2.33 -13.47 -0.47
C THR A 64 -2.78 -12.47 0.59
N ASP A 65 -1.95 -12.22 1.61
CA ASP A 65 -2.25 -11.21 2.62
C ASP A 65 -2.32 -9.83 1.97
N ALA A 66 -3.41 -9.12 2.30
CA ALA A 66 -3.68 -7.78 1.87
C ALA A 66 -4.07 -6.93 3.08
N VAL A 67 -3.72 -5.66 3.04
CA VAL A 67 -4.11 -4.69 4.06
C VAL A 67 -4.63 -3.46 3.36
N LEU A 68 -5.80 -3.02 3.79
CA LEU A 68 -6.34 -1.73 3.42
C LEU A 68 -6.26 -0.79 4.61
N ARG A 69 -5.81 0.43 4.35
CA ARG A 69 -5.63 1.47 5.34
C ARG A 69 -6.08 2.82 4.81
N ILE A 70 -6.73 3.62 5.65
CA ILE A 70 -6.99 5.04 5.45
C ILE A 70 -6.47 5.78 6.67
N ASP A 71 -5.51 6.68 6.47
CA ASP A 71 -4.97 7.54 7.52
C ASP A 71 -5.34 8.99 7.26
N ARG A 72 -5.57 9.74 8.33
CA ARG A 72 -5.52 11.20 8.30
C ARG A 72 -4.09 11.64 8.56
N GLY A 73 -3.47 12.22 7.56
CA GLY A 73 -2.19 12.90 7.65
C GLY A 73 -2.27 14.16 8.51
N GLY A 74 -1.15 14.53 9.11
CA GLY A 74 -1.00 15.68 9.97
C GLY A 74 0.32 15.63 10.71
N LEU A 75 0.87 16.79 11.05
CA LEU A 75 2.13 16.90 11.80
C LEU A 75 1.91 16.81 13.32
N ALA A 76 0.70 17.07 13.79
CA ALA A 76 0.38 17.07 15.20
C ALA A 76 0.02 15.64 15.68
N PRO A 77 0.52 15.21 16.86
CA PRO A 77 0.00 14.02 17.50
C PRO A 77 -1.48 14.21 17.82
N PRO A 78 -2.27 13.13 17.77
CA PRO A 78 -3.70 13.23 17.90
C PRO A 78 -4.12 13.63 19.31
N ASP A 79 -5.20 14.40 19.40
CA ASP A 79 -5.89 14.61 20.67
C ASP A 79 -6.56 13.28 21.07
N ALA A 80 -6.30 12.82 22.30
CA ALA A 80 -6.92 11.61 22.85
C ALA A 80 -8.45 11.70 22.89
N LYS A 81 -9.03 12.91 22.82
CA LYS A 81 -10.47 13.15 22.79
C LYS A 81 -11.06 13.20 21.38
N GLU A 82 -10.23 13.13 20.34
CA GLU A 82 -10.75 13.22 18.98
C GLU A 82 -11.63 12.00 18.65
N ALA A 83 -12.78 12.25 18.01
CA ALA A 83 -13.69 11.19 17.60
C ALA A 83 -13.07 10.34 16.47
N ALA A 84 -13.47 9.07 16.42
CA ALA A 84 -13.11 8.12 15.36
C ALA A 84 -13.22 8.74 13.96
N ILE A 85 -12.27 8.42 13.07
CA ILE A 85 -12.26 8.95 11.70
C ILE A 85 -13.41 8.38 10.86
N ALA A 86 -13.74 7.10 11.07
CA ALA A 86 -14.68 6.35 10.25
C ALA A 86 -16.03 7.07 10.01
N PRO A 87 -16.80 7.51 11.04
CA PRO A 87 -18.10 8.14 10.82
C PRO A 87 -18.05 9.49 10.09
N ARG A 88 -16.85 10.05 9.90
CA ARG A 88 -16.63 11.36 9.26
C ARG A 88 -16.19 11.22 7.80
N LEU A 89 -15.88 10.01 7.34
CA LEU A 89 -15.43 9.77 5.97
C LEU A 89 -16.61 9.82 5.00
N LEU A 90 -16.42 10.59 3.92
CA LEU A 90 -17.40 10.78 2.87
C LEU A 90 -16.83 10.29 1.54
N LEU A 91 -17.69 9.69 0.72
CA LEU A 91 -17.44 9.41 -0.68
C LEU A 91 -18.45 10.24 -1.49
N ASP A 92 -17.94 11.16 -2.32
CA ASP A 92 -18.75 12.10 -3.11
C ASP A 92 -19.82 12.85 -2.28
N GLY A 93 -19.42 13.26 -1.07
CA GLY A 93 -20.28 13.98 -0.13
C GLY A 93 -21.28 13.10 0.65
N LYS A 94 -21.35 11.80 0.37
CA LYS A 94 -22.21 10.85 1.09
C LYS A 94 -21.42 10.09 2.16
N PRO A 95 -22.02 9.74 3.31
CA PRO A 95 -21.36 8.92 4.33
C PRO A 95 -20.83 7.60 3.75
N LEU A 96 -19.54 7.34 3.95
CA LEU A 96 -18.91 6.10 3.52
C LEU A 96 -19.17 5.01 4.56
N SER A 97 -19.80 3.91 4.13
CA SER A 97 -20.15 2.81 5.03
C SER A 97 -19.02 1.78 5.11
N PHE A 98 -18.63 1.42 6.32
CA PHE A 98 -17.63 0.39 6.59
C PHE A 98 -18.31 -0.92 6.95
N ASN A 99 -19.10 -1.45 6.02
CA ASN A 99 -19.87 -2.68 6.19
C ASN A 99 -18.92 -3.88 6.13
N GLY A 100 -18.56 -4.42 7.28
CA GLY A 100 -17.74 -5.63 7.36
C GLY A 100 -17.16 -5.82 8.76
N PRO A 101 -16.88 -7.08 9.15
CA PRO A 101 -16.19 -7.34 10.40
C PRO A 101 -14.71 -6.89 10.33
N HIS A 102 -14.04 -6.81 11.47
CA HIS A 102 -12.58 -6.65 11.58
C HIS A 102 -11.98 -5.30 11.13
N TRP A 103 -12.77 -4.25 11.04
CA TRP A 103 -12.22 -2.89 11.02
C TRP A 103 -11.57 -2.54 12.35
N ARG A 104 -10.30 -2.10 12.28
CA ARG A 104 -9.62 -1.43 13.38
C ARG A 104 -9.76 0.07 13.16
N VAL A 105 -10.49 0.72 14.05
CA VAL A 105 -10.85 2.14 13.94
C VAL A 105 -10.17 2.93 15.05
N SER A 106 -9.54 4.04 14.69
CA SER A 106 -9.04 5.06 15.59
C SER A 106 -9.46 6.46 15.11
N PRO A 107 -9.17 7.52 15.87
CA PRO A 107 -9.46 8.90 15.45
C PRO A 107 -8.70 9.38 14.20
N TRP A 108 -7.61 8.71 13.82
CA TRP A 108 -6.76 9.10 12.67
C TRP A 108 -6.52 7.97 11.68
N HIS A 109 -6.97 6.76 11.98
CA HIS A 109 -6.63 5.60 11.18
C HIS A 109 -7.77 4.58 11.16
N LEU A 110 -8.00 4.03 9.98
CA LEU A 110 -8.91 2.94 9.72
C LEU A 110 -8.14 1.86 8.96
N MET A 111 -8.16 0.61 9.43
CA MET A 111 -7.57 -0.49 8.68
C MET A 111 -8.31 -1.81 8.82
N THR A 112 -8.16 -2.64 7.80
CA THR A 112 -8.54 -4.05 7.84
C THR A 112 -7.51 -4.88 7.06
N GLY A 113 -7.30 -6.11 7.51
CA GLY A 113 -6.57 -7.13 6.76
C GLY A 113 -7.48 -8.27 6.29
N ASP A 114 -8.80 -8.15 6.52
CA ASP A 114 -9.78 -9.17 6.14
C ASP A 114 -10.09 -9.07 4.64
N PRO A 115 -9.77 -10.10 3.82
CA PRO A 115 -9.92 -10.00 2.36
C PRO A 115 -11.36 -9.77 1.89
N ALA A 116 -12.35 -10.33 2.59
CA ALA A 116 -13.76 -10.16 2.25
C ALA A 116 -14.21 -8.72 2.47
N THR A 117 -13.84 -8.13 3.61
CA THR A 117 -14.11 -6.73 3.93
C THR A 117 -13.39 -5.78 2.98
N ILE A 118 -12.12 -6.05 2.62
CA ILE A 118 -11.39 -5.27 1.62
C ILE A 118 -12.13 -5.30 0.28
N THR A 119 -12.53 -6.49 -0.17
CA THR A 119 -13.23 -6.66 -1.46
C THR A 119 -14.56 -5.91 -1.47
N ALA A 120 -15.37 -6.07 -0.42
CA ALA A 120 -16.66 -5.38 -0.30
C ALA A 120 -16.51 -3.84 -0.28
N PHE A 121 -15.49 -3.34 0.42
CA PHE A 121 -15.20 -1.92 0.46
C PHE A 121 -14.75 -1.37 -0.90
N LEU A 122 -13.84 -2.07 -1.59
CA LEU A 122 -13.39 -1.66 -2.92
C LEU A 122 -14.54 -1.66 -3.93
N GLN A 123 -15.43 -2.66 -3.87
CA GLN A 123 -16.64 -2.70 -4.70
C GLN A 123 -17.54 -1.49 -4.44
N THR A 124 -17.74 -1.13 -3.16
CA THR A 124 -18.55 0.04 -2.78
C THR A 124 -18.00 1.35 -3.37
N ILE A 125 -16.67 1.50 -3.44
CA ILE A 125 -16.06 2.71 -4.02
C ILE A 125 -16.11 2.69 -5.55
N GLN A 126 -15.97 1.51 -6.16
CA GLN A 126 -15.99 1.37 -7.63
C GLN A 126 -17.39 1.62 -8.22
N ASP A 127 -18.44 1.32 -7.46
CA ASP A 127 -19.84 1.43 -7.90
C ASP A 127 -20.50 2.78 -7.56
N ALA A 128 -19.79 3.69 -6.88
CA ALA A 128 -20.29 4.99 -6.45
C ALA A 128 -20.35 6.01 -7.61
#